data_AF-A0A1Y3BFR9-F1
#
_entry.id   AF-A0A1Y3BFR9-F1
#
_cell.length_a   1.000
_cell.length_b   1.000
_cell.length_c   1.000
_cell.angle_alpha   90.00
_cell.angle_beta   90.00
_cell.angle_gamma   90.00
#
_symmetry.space_group_name_H-M   'P 1'
#
loop_
_entity.id
_entity.type
_entity.pdbx_description
1 polymer ?
#
loop_
_entity_poly.entity_id
_entity_poly.type
_entity_poly.pdbx_seq_one_letter_code
_entity_poly.pdbx_strand_id
1 'polypeptide(L)'
;MRSYFLCIISAIVVVAVAAAATDSQPFIFNGEGCENNHLFQTKFRPQILQLTNDVQRIIDHVMSVNESGRTYRQLAEFVDRFGSRLTGTKNLEDSIDYMMDLLRQEGHDN
;
A
#
# COMPACT_ATOMS: atom_id res chain seq x y z
N MET A 1 30.15 -18.92 31.21
CA MET A 1 29.61 -19.98 30.33
C MET A 1 28.14 -19.78 29.91
N ARG A 2 27.26 -19.19 30.73
CA ARG A 2 25.85 -18.93 30.37
C ARG A 2 25.64 -17.86 29.26
N SER A 3 26.51 -16.85 29.18
CA SER A 3 26.38 -15.77 28.19
C SER A 3 26.73 -16.19 26.75
N TYR A 4 27.66 -17.14 26.58
CA TYR A 4 28.05 -17.69 25.27
C TYR A 4 26.96 -18.59 24.69
N PHE A 5 26.27 -19.35 25.55
CA PHE A 5 25.17 -20.24 25.13
C PHE A 5 23.98 -19.47 24.53
N LEU A 6 23.67 -18.29 25.07
CA LEU A 6 22.57 -17.43 24.58
C LEU A 6 22.87 -16.84 23.19
N CYS A 7 24.12 -16.45 22.91
CA CYS A 7 24.53 -15.95 21.59
C CYS A 7 24.52 -17.04 20.51
N ILE A 8 24.88 -18.28 20.86
CA ILE A 8 24.87 -19.40 19.91
C ILE A 8 23.43 -19.75 19.53
N ILE A 9 22.50 -19.75 20.49
CA ILE A 9 21.08 -20.02 20.22
C ILE A 9 20.46 -18.92 19.34
N SER A 10 20.79 -17.64 19.55
CA SER A 10 20.29 -16.56 18.68
C SER A 10 20.84 -16.66 17.25
N ALA A 11 22.11 -17.05 17.07
CA ALA A 11 22.71 -17.20 15.76
C ALA A 11 22.10 -18.38 14.97
N ILE A 12 21.78 -19.49 15.64
CA ILE A 12 21.17 -20.67 14.99
C ILE A 12 19.74 -20.37 14.52
N VAL A 13 18.94 -19.63 15.30
CA VAL A 13 17.57 -19.26 14.92
C VAL A 13 17.55 -18.32 13.71
N VAL A 14 18.49 -17.38 13.62
CA VAL A 14 18.59 -16.46 12.47
C VAL A 14 18.98 -17.20 11.19
N VAL A 15 19.88 -18.19 11.25
CA VAL A 15 20.26 -19.00 10.09
C VAL A 15 19.13 -19.93 9.64
N ALA A 16 18.37 -20.50 10.57
CA ALA A 16 17.23 -21.37 10.23
C ALA A 16 16.08 -20.62 9.54
N VAL A 17 15.84 -19.35 9.91
CA VAL A 17 14.79 -18.52 9.28
C VAL A 17 15.20 -18.06 7.87
N ALA A 18 16.50 -17.88 7.60
CA ALA A 18 16.98 -17.51 6.26
C ALA A 18 16.89 -18.67 5.25
N ALA A 19 16.92 -19.92 5.72
CA ALA A 19 16.85 -21.11 4.86
C ALA A 19 15.43 -21.50 4.42
N ALA A 20 14.39 -20.87 4.98
CA ALA A 20 12.99 -21.24 4.74
C ALA A 20 12.22 -20.30 3.78
N ALA A 21 12.87 -19.26 3.25
CA ALA A 21 12.25 -18.27 2.36
C ALA A 21 12.89 -18.24 0.97
N THR A 22 13.09 -19.41 0.36
CA THR A 22 13.08 -19.47 -1.11
C THR A 22 11.75 -20.09 -1.52
N ASP A 23 10.71 -19.27 -1.51
CA ASP A 23 9.47 -19.58 -2.20
C ASP A 23 9.76 -19.51 -3.71
N SER A 24 10.31 -20.59 -4.26
CA SER A 24 10.34 -20.78 -5.70
C SER A 24 8.93 -21.15 -6.14
N GLN A 25 8.02 -20.17 -6.11
CA GLN A 25 6.73 -20.28 -6.78
C GLN A 25 7.04 -20.69 -8.22
N PRO A 26 6.52 -21.82 -8.73
CA PRO A 26 6.62 -22.11 -10.14
C PRO A 26 5.91 -20.97 -10.86
N PHE A 27 6.65 -20.26 -11.73
CA PHE A 27 6.09 -19.20 -12.54
C PHE A 27 5.09 -19.81 -13.53
N ILE A 28 3.83 -19.95 -13.11
CA ILE A 28 2.69 -20.35 -13.94
C ILE A 28 2.24 -19.12 -14.72
N PHE A 29 3.12 -18.56 -15.53
CA PHE A 29 2.74 -17.56 -16.53
C PHE A 29 3.56 -17.79 -17.80
N ASN A 30 3.13 -18.75 -18.60
CA ASN A 30 3.57 -18.86 -20.00
C ASN A 30 2.85 -17.83 -20.89
N GLY A 31 2.62 -16.61 -20.38
CA GLY A 31 2.23 -15.51 -21.25
C GLY A 31 3.51 -14.96 -21.87
N GLU A 32 3.51 -14.75 -23.18
CA GLU A 32 4.54 -13.96 -23.85
C GLU A 32 4.75 -12.69 -23.04
N GLY A 33 5.91 -12.58 -22.37
CA GLY A 33 6.18 -11.47 -21.47
C GLY A 33 6.00 -10.14 -22.19
N CYS A 34 5.80 -9.06 -21.41
CA CYS A 34 5.68 -7.70 -21.94
C CYS A 34 6.84 -7.28 -22.87
N GLU A 35 7.96 -8.00 -22.82
CA GLU A 35 9.12 -7.77 -23.67
C GLU A 35 8.87 -8.04 -25.16
N ASN A 36 7.98 -8.97 -25.51
CA ASN A 36 7.73 -9.35 -26.91
C ASN A 36 6.51 -8.62 -27.51
N ASN A 37 5.75 -7.88 -26.69
CA ASN A 37 4.59 -7.15 -27.17
C ASN A 37 5.02 -5.83 -27.84
N HIS A 38 4.97 -5.79 -29.17
CA HIS A 38 5.38 -4.63 -29.97
C HIS A 38 4.66 -3.33 -29.56
N LEU A 39 3.35 -3.39 -29.29
CA LEU A 39 2.57 -2.22 -28.90
C LEU A 39 3.00 -1.67 -27.54
N PHE A 40 3.23 -2.55 -26.55
CA PHE A 40 3.74 -2.16 -25.24
C PHE A 40 5.13 -1.53 -25.35
N GLN A 41 6.04 -2.19 -26.08
CA GLN A 41 7.42 -1.73 -26.20
C GLN A 41 7.54 -0.39 -26.93
N THR A 42 6.75 -0.18 -27.99
CA THR A 42 6.86 1.02 -28.83
C THR A 42 6.03 2.19 -28.33
N LYS A 43 4.86 1.93 -27.72
CA LYS A 43 3.92 2.98 -27.35
C LYS A 43 3.86 3.23 -25.84
N PHE A 44 3.63 2.19 -25.04
CA PHE A 44 3.30 2.37 -23.63
C PHE A 44 4.53 2.45 -22.72
N ARG A 45 5.56 1.64 -22.96
CA ARG A 45 6.78 1.63 -22.15
C ARG A 45 7.47 3.00 -22.11
N PRO A 46 7.66 3.74 -23.23
CA PRO A 46 8.23 5.08 -23.18
C PRO A 46 7.38 6.07 -22.38
N GLN A 47 6.04 5.99 -22.48
CA GLN A 47 5.12 6.85 -21.72
C GLN A 47 5.22 6.57 -20.21
N ILE A 48 5.30 5.30 -19.81
CA ILE A 48 5.47 4.91 -18.40
C ILE A 48 6.81 5.44 -17.86
N LEU A 49 7.89 5.36 -18.64
CA LEU A 49 9.20 5.86 -18.23
C LEU A 49 9.22 7.38 -18.06
N GLN A 50 8.42 8.13 -18.82
CA GLN A 50 8.30 9.58 -18.65
C GLN A 50 7.64 9.94 -17.31
N LEU A 51 6.79 9.07 -16.76
CA LEU A 51 6.10 9.26 -15.48
C LEU A 51 6.96 8.95 -14.26
N THR A 52 8.18 8.40 -14.43
CA THR A 52 9.00 7.92 -13.31
C THR A 52 9.22 8.98 -12.23
N ASN A 53 9.47 10.23 -12.60
CA ASN A 53 9.68 11.31 -11.63
C ASN A 53 8.40 11.65 -10.85
N ASP A 54 7.24 11.66 -11.52
CA ASP A 54 5.96 11.92 -10.87
C ASP A 54 5.59 10.78 -9.92
N VAL A 55 5.81 9.54 -10.34
CA VAL A 55 5.62 8.35 -9.50
C VAL A 55 6.51 8.42 -8.26
N GLN A 56 7.80 8.74 -8.43
CA GLN A 56 8.72 8.86 -7.29
C GLN A 56 8.29 9.98 -6.34
N ARG A 57 7.88 11.14 -6.86
CA ARG A 57 7.35 12.24 -6.04
C ARG A 57 6.13 11.81 -5.23
N ILE A 58 5.21 11.05 -5.83
CA ILE A 58 4.03 10.52 -5.13
C ILE A 58 4.47 9.55 -4.04
N ILE A 59 5.36 8.60 -4.35
CA ILE A 59 5.88 7.63 -3.38
C ILE A 59 6.54 8.34 -2.19
N ASP A 60 7.42 9.30 -2.46
CA ASP A 60 8.13 10.06 -1.42
C ASP A 60 7.16 10.84 -0.54
N HIS A 61 6.10 11.41 -1.14
CA HIS A 61 5.06 12.11 -0.42
C HIS A 61 4.27 11.17 0.50
N VAL A 62 3.73 10.06 -0.02
CA VAL A 62 2.88 9.14 0.77
C VAL A 62 3.68 8.35 1.83
N MET A 63 4.97 8.16 1.61
CA MET A 63 5.88 7.51 2.57
C MET A 63 6.48 8.50 3.58
N SER A 64 6.24 9.81 3.41
CA SER A 64 6.68 10.82 4.37
C SER A 64 6.03 10.58 5.74
N VAL A 65 6.73 10.95 6.82
CA VAL A 65 6.28 10.69 8.20
C VAL A 65 4.88 11.28 8.47
N ASN A 66 4.56 12.43 7.88
CA ASN A 66 3.30 13.12 8.10
C ASN A 66 2.12 12.44 7.39
N GLU A 67 2.37 11.89 6.20
CA GLU A 67 1.34 11.24 5.37
C GLU A 67 1.19 9.74 5.67
N SER A 68 2.26 9.09 6.12
CA SER A 68 2.21 7.66 6.45
C SER A 68 1.13 7.39 7.51
N GLY A 69 0.28 6.37 7.26
CA GLY A 69 -0.82 6.02 8.15
C GLY A 69 -1.97 7.04 8.22
N ARG A 70 -1.95 8.13 7.43
CA ARG A 70 -3.07 9.09 7.35
C ARG A 70 -4.38 8.40 6.98
N THR A 71 -4.38 7.56 5.94
CA THR A 71 -5.57 6.80 5.50
C THR A 71 -6.16 5.93 6.61
N TYR A 72 -5.30 5.23 7.37
CA TYR A 72 -5.77 4.41 8.48
C TYR A 72 -6.40 5.25 9.59
N ARG A 73 -5.77 6.38 9.96
CA ARG A 73 -6.30 7.30 10.98
C ARG A 73 -7.63 7.92 10.56
N GLN A 74 -7.74 8.39 9.31
CA GLN A 74 -8.99 8.95 8.79
C GLN A 74 -10.11 7.91 8.76
N LEU A 75 -9.81 6.66 8.36
CA LEU A 75 -10.79 5.59 8.40
C LEU A 75 -11.21 5.24 9.84
N ALA A 76 -10.26 5.16 10.77
CA ALA A 76 -10.54 4.90 12.18
C ALA A 76 -11.43 5.99 12.78
N GLU A 77 -11.09 7.27 12.58
CA GLU A 77 -11.91 8.40 13.04
C GLU A 77 -13.32 8.36 12.44
N PHE A 78 -13.45 8.05 11.15
CA PHE A 78 -14.74 7.94 10.49
C PHE A 78 -15.59 6.79 11.05
N VAL A 79 -14.99 5.63 11.28
CA VAL A 79 -15.69 4.46 11.87
C VAL A 79 -16.07 4.72 13.32
N ASP A 80 -15.17 5.30 14.12
CA ASP A 80 -15.42 5.62 15.53
C ASP A 80 -16.51 6.70 15.68
N ARG A 81 -16.56 7.66 14.76
CA ARG A 81 -17.58 8.73 14.75
C ARG A 81 -18.97 8.21 14.40
N PHE A 82 -19.10 7.39 13.36
CA PHE A 82 -20.41 7.03 12.81
C PHE A 82 -20.83 5.58 13.07
N GLY A 83 -19.91 4.62 13.14
CA GLY A 83 -20.24 3.20 13.27
C GLY A 83 -21.15 2.69 12.14
N SER A 84 -22.27 2.06 12.51
CA SER A 84 -23.23 1.45 11.57
C SER A 84 -24.08 2.49 10.85
N ARG A 85 -24.09 2.43 9.52
CA ARG A 85 -24.71 3.44 8.62
C ARG A 85 -25.68 2.77 7.64
N LEU A 86 -26.74 2.20 8.19
CA LEU A 86 -27.78 1.55 7.38
C LEU A 86 -28.52 2.56 6.50
N THR A 87 -28.98 2.09 5.35
CA THR A 87 -29.71 2.91 4.37
C THR A 87 -31.00 3.49 4.95
N GLY A 88 -31.29 4.76 4.64
CA GLY A 88 -32.49 5.47 5.12
C GLY A 88 -32.39 5.96 6.57
N THR A 89 -31.23 5.82 7.22
CA THR A 89 -30.98 6.37 8.55
C THR A 89 -30.35 7.75 8.47
N LYS A 90 -30.65 8.62 9.45
CA LYS A 90 -29.98 9.91 9.58
C LYS A 90 -28.46 9.78 9.69
N ASN A 91 -27.97 8.71 10.33
CA ASN A 91 -26.54 8.48 10.51
C ASN A 91 -25.80 8.20 9.20
N LEU A 92 -26.48 7.61 8.20
CA LEU A 92 -25.91 7.49 6.86
C LEU A 92 -25.75 8.87 6.21
N GLU A 93 -26.82 9.67 6.21
CA GLU A 93 -26.79 11.02 5.62
C GLU A 93 -25.73 11.92 6.30
N ASP A 94 -25.67 11.93 7.63
CA ASP A 94 -24.67 12.71 8.38
C ASP A 94 -23.22 12.27 8.06
N SER A 95 -23.01 10.97 7.78
CA SER A 95 -21.69 10.45 7.38
C SER A 95 -21.32 10.81 5.94
N ILE A 96 -22.32 10.94 5.06
CA ILE A 96 -22.14 11.40 3.68
C ILE A 96 -21.78 12.88 3.70
N ASP A 97 -22.54 13.70 4.42
CA ASP A 97 -22.25 15.14 4.57
C ASP A 97 -20.84 15.38 5.09
N TYR A 98 -20.43 14.64 6.13
CA TYR A 98 -19.06 14.68 6.64
C TYR A 98 -18.01 14.35 5.59
N MET A 99 -18.22 13.28 4.80
CA MET A 99 -17.26 12.88 3.77
C MET A 99 -17.18 13.94 2.66
N MET A 100 -18.32 14.49 2.23
CA MET A 100 -18.36 15.54 1.21
C MET A 100 -17.64 16.80 1.68
N ASP A 101 -17.83 17.19 2.94
CA ASP A 101 -17.14 18.36 3.51
C ASP A 101 -15.64 18.11 3.68
N LEU A 102 -15.24 16.91 4.09
CA LEU A 102 -13.83 16.54 4.17
C LEU A 102 -13.15 16.57 2.79
N LEU A 103 -13.79 16.01 1.77
CA LEU A 103 -13.28 16.01 0.40
C LEU A 103 -13.09 17.44 -0.13
N ARG A 104 -14.07 18.32 0.07
CA ARG A 104 -13.95 19.75 -0.29
C ARG A 104 -12.82 20.45 0.45
N GLN A 105 -12.66 20.18 1.75
CA GLN A 105 -11.55 20.75 2.54
C GLN A 105 -10.18 20.29 2.04
N GLU A 106 -10.10 19.09 1.48
CA GLU A 106 -8.88 18.55 0.84
C GLU A 106 -8.71 18.99 -0.62
N GLY A 107 -9.62 19.81 -1.17
CA GLY A 107 -9.57 20.34 -2.53
C GLY A 107 -10.11 19.38 -3.59
N HIS A 108 -10.98 18.44 -3.21
CA HIS A 108 -11.69 17.52 -4.09
C HIS A 108 -13.12 18.00 -4.32
N ASP A 109 -13.30 18.83 -5.35
CA ASP A 109 -14.56 19.56 -5.60
C ASP A 109 -15.52 18.85 -6.58
N ASN A 110 -15.18 17.65 -7.04
CA ASN A 110 -15.75 17.02 -8.24
C ASN A 110 -16.11 15.54 -8.07
#